data_AF-A0A9R0T821-F1
#
_entry.id   AF-A0A9R0T821-F1
#
_cell.length_a   1.000
_cell.length_b   1.000
_cell.length_c   1.000
_cell.angle_alpha   90.00
_cell.angle_beta   90.00
_cell.angle_gamma   90.00
#
_symmetry.space_group_name_H-M   'P 1'
#
loop_
_entity.id
_entity.type
_entity.pdbx_description
1 polymer ?
#
loop_
_entity_poly.entity_id
_entity_poly.type
_entity_poly.pdbx_seq_one_letter_code
_entity_poly.pdbx_strand_id
1 'polypeptide(L)'
;MSIAGATNEVATLKEAVSKAENSAAAERTEREKQEARVAEVRQELQALVEKHESLERDSKTRESELTLALESAKAAKAEAQKALQEIEAIKKIAPGAFADLPHSVSDAAAFYRAEEGRSTEKVFWSQYVEAGHPVPLSDQLKQLVELHKVAEQAMKGLIVRLWPKEAMPGSYFGLVRRLVDACPWIEVIKHSVYIEGARRALARAKVHWGKMDAEKLVTDAPPPGKEYRKPEMYYEGILKGARLIAGEFSKDVIF
;
A
#
# COMPACT_ATOMS: atom_id res chain seq x y z
N MET A 1 10.62 -129.99 -6.61
CA MET A 1 10.64 -128.56 -6.94
C MET A 1 9.31 -127.96 -6.52
N SER A 2 9.32 -127.02 -5.58
CA SER A 2 8.15 -126.65 -4.76
C SER A 2 7.36 -125.49 -5.36
N ILE A 3 6.11 -125.76 -5.76
CA ILE A 3 5.16 -124.79 -6.33
C ILE A 3 4.57 -123.86 -5.23
N ALA A 4 4.63 -124.27 -3.96
CA ALA A 4 4.09 -123.52 -2.82
C ALA A 4 4.96 -122.33 -2.36
N GLY A 5 6.27 -122.33 -2.66
CA GLY A 5 7.18 -121.22 -2.35
C GLY A 5 6.97 -120.02 -3.28
N ALA A 6 6.77 -120.28 -4.58
CA ALA A 6 6.54 -119.24 -5.58
C ALA A 6 5.20 -118.49 -5.38
N THR A 7 4.15 -119.15 -4.89
CA THR A 7 2.86 -118.51 -4.61
C THR A 7 2.88 -117.56 -3.42
N ASN A 8 3.68 -117.84 -2.38
CA ASN A 8 3.83 -116.95 -1.23
C ASN A 8 4.67 -115.70 -1.56
N GLU A 9 5.70 -115.84 -2.40
CA GLU A 9 6.49 -114.70 -2.91
C GLU A 9 5.70 -113.79 -3.85
N VAL A 10 4.84 -114.36 -4.71
CA VAL A 10 3.95 -113.56 -5.57
C VAL A 10 2.90 -112.81 -4.75
N ALA A 11 2.40 -113.39 -3.66
CA ALA A 11 1.45 -112.72 -2.76
C ALA A 11 2.09 -111.54 -2.01
N THR A 12 3.30 -111.72 -1.47
CA THR A 12 4.03 -110.64 -0.76
C THR A 12 4.49 -109.54 -1.71
N LEU A 13 4.92 -109.87 -2.92
CA LEU A 13 5.25 -108.89 -3.95
C LEU A 13 4.01 -108.09 -4.39
N LYS A 14 2.85 -108.73 -4.54
CA LYS A 14 1.60 -108.04 -4.91
C LYS A 14 1.12 -107.08 -3.83
N GLU A 15 1.26 -107.47 -2.56
CA GLU A 15 0.96 -106.59 -1.43
C GLU A 15 1.94 -105.41 -1.36
N ALA A 16 3.24 -105.66 -1.55
CA ALA A 16 4.26 -104.61 -1.61
C ALA A 16 4.02 -103.64 -2.78
N VAL A 17 3.63 -104.14 -3.96
CA VAL A 17 3.27 -103.31 -5.12
C VAL A 17 2.04 -102.45 -4.81
N SER A 18 0.98 -103.01 -4.23
CA SER A 18 -0.21 -102.24 -3.88
C SER A 18 0.06 -101.14 -2.84
N LYS A 19 0.96 -101.41 -1.88
CA LYS A 19 1.37 -100.44 -0.87
C LYS A 19 2.26 -99.34 -1.48
N ALA A 20 3.15 -99.72 -2.40
CA ALA A 20 3.97 -98.77 -3.16
C ALA A 20 3.08 -97.86 -4.04
N GLU A 21 2.10 -98.42 -4.74
CA GLU A 21 1.13 -97.65 -5.55
C GLU A 21 0.32 -96.66 -4.72
N ASN A 22 -0.19 -97.09 -3.56
CA ASN A 22 -0.91 -96.20 -2.64
C ASN A 22 -0.01 -95.08 -2.08
N SER A 23 1.25 -95.40 -1.75
CA SER A 23 2.22 -94.38 -1.31
C SER A 23 2.61 -93.41 -2.43
N ALA A 24 2.75 -93.89 -3.66
CA ALA A 24 3.04 -93.06 -4.83
C ALA A 24 1.87 -92.15 -5.19
N ALA A 25 0.63 -92.63 -5.04
CA ALA A 25 -0.57 -91.81 -5.23
C ALA A 25 -0.65 -90.67 -4.19
N ALA A 26 -0.40 -90.97 -2.91
CA ALA A 26 -0.36 -89.95 -1.86
C ALA A 26 0.75 -88.91 -2.11
N GLU A 27 1.95 -89.36 -2.48
CA GLU A 27 3.07 -88.48 -2.79
C GLU A 27 2.79 -87.57 -4.01
N ARG A 28 2.08 -88.06 -5.02
CA ARG A 28 1.64 -87.24 -6.16
C ARG A 28 0.66 -86.16 -5.73
N THR A 29 -0.33 -86.48 -4.91
CA THR A 29 -1.29 -85.47 -4.42
C THR A 29 -0.61 -84.40 -3.56
N GLU A 30 0.41 -84.78 -2.79
CA GLU A 30 1.18 -83.82 -1.99
C GLU A 30 2.10 -82.96 -2.85
N ARG A 31 2.75 -83.54 -3.88
CA ARG A 31 3.53 -82.79 -4.87
C ARG A 31 2.67 -81.77 -5.60
N GLU A 32 1.48 -82.14 -6.06
CA GLU A 32 0.55 -81.22 -6.72
C GLU A 32 0.16 -80.04 -5.82
N LYS A 33 -0.09 -80.29 -4.52
CA LYS A 33 -0.36 -79.21 -3.55
C LYS A 33 0.84 -78.29 -3.35
N GLN A 34 2.04 -78.85 -3.26
CA GLN A 34 3.27 -78.06 -3.11
C GLN A 34 3.54 -77.23 -4.37
N GLU A 35 3.31 -77.80 -5.55
CA GLU A 35 3.46 -77.12 -6.84
C GLU A 35 2.48 -75.96 -6.98
N ALA A 36 1.23 -76.12 -6.55
CA ALA A 36 0.25 -75.03 -6.49
C ALA A 36 0.68 -73.89 -5.54
N ARG A 37 1.19 -74.23 -4.34
CA ARG A 37 1.73 -73.22 -3.39
C ARG A 37 2.94 -72.50 -3.96
N VAL A 38 3.83 -73.21 -4.65
CA VAL A 38 4.99 -72.60 -5.32
C VAL A 38 4.54 -71.66 -6.45
N ALA A 39 3.49 -72.01 -7.19
CA ALA A 39 2.92 -71.14 -8.21
C ALA A 39 2.33 -69.85 -7.61
N GLU A 40 1.58 -69.96 -6.50
CA GLU A 40 1.03 -68.81 -5.77
C GLU A 40 2.14 -67.89 -5.25
N VAL A 41 3.14 -68.44 -4.56
CA VAL A 41 4.29 -67.68 -4.06
C VAL A 41 5.04 -66.98 -5.20
N ARG A 42 5.19 -67.62 -6.36
CA ARG A 42 5.81 -66.99 -7.54
C ARG A 42 4.99 -65.81 -8.05
N GLN A 43 3.66 -65.92 -8.08
CA GLN A 43 2.77 -64.84 -8.50
C GLN A 43 2.81 -63.67 -7.51
N GLU A 44 2.80 -63.95 -6.20
CA GLU A 44 2.96 -62.92 -5.17
C GLU A 44 4.31 -62.21 -5.26
N LEU A 45 5.40 -62.96 -5.50
CA LEU A 45 6.73 -62.38 -5.69
C LEU A 45 6.76 -61.43 -6.89
N GLN A 46 6.14 -61.83 -8.01
CA GLN A 46 6.06 -60.99 -9.19
C GLN A 46 5.26 -59.70 -8.92
N ALA A 47 4.10 -59.81 -8.28
CA ALA A 47 3.29 -58.65 -7.90
C ALA A 47 4.04 -57.70 -6.94
N LEU A 48 4.84 -58.25 -6.03
CA LEU A 48 5.68 -57.48 -5.11
C LEU A 48 6.79 -56.73 -5.87
N VAL A 49 7.43 -57.38 -6.84
CA VAL A 49 8.45 -56.77 -7.70
C VAL A 49 7.87 -55.62 -8.50
N GLU A 50 6.73 -55.82 -9.16
CA GLU A 50 6.04 -54.76 -9.93
C GLU A 50 5.68 -53.56 -9.05
N LYS A 51 5.19 -53.81 -7.83
CA LYS A 51 4.90 -52.76 -6.85
C LYS A 51 6.16 -52.03 -6.39
N HIS A 52 7.26 -52.74 -6.18
CA HIS A 52 8.53 -52.13 -5.78
C HIS A 52 9.07 -51.21 -6.88
N GLU A 53 9.05 -51.65 -8.13
CA GLU A 53 9.46 -50.82 -9.26
C GLU A 53 8.57 -49.57 -9.41
N SER A 54 7.26 -49.70 -9.21
CA SER A 54 6.35 -48.54 -9.21
C SER A 54 6.72 -47.55 -8.12
N LEU A 55 6.95 -48.03 -6.89
CA LEU A 55 7.36 -47.18 -5.77
C LEU A 55 8.71 -46.51 -6.01
N GLU A 56 9.65 -47.18 -6.67
CA GLU A 56 10.95 -46.60 -7.01
C GLU A 56 10.80 -45.45 -8.02
N ARG A 57 9.93 -45.61 -9.03
CA ARG A 57 9.61 -44.53 -10.00
C ARG A 57 8.93 -43.36 -9.31
N ASP A 58 7.98 -43.62 -8.41
CA ASP A 58 7.28 -42.59 -7.63
C ASP A 58 8.25 -41.85 -6.69
N SER A 59 9.18 -42.57 -6.05
CA SER A 59 10.21 -41.98 -5.19
C SER A 59 11.10 -41.01 -5.97
N LYS A 60 11.60 -41.43 -7.14
CA LYS A 60 12.41 -40.58 -8.02
C LYS A 60 11.65 -39.34 -8.49
N THR A 61 10.35 -39.49 -8.79
CA THR A 61 9.49 -38.36 -9.18
C THR A 61 9.36 -37.36 -8.03
N ARG A 62 9.03 -37.82 -6.82
CA ARG A 62 8.94 -36.96 -5.64
C ARG A 62 10.25 -36.30 -5.27
N GLU A 63 11.38 -36.99 -5.44
CA GLU A 63 12.71 -36.40 -5.26
C GLU A 63 12.91 -35.21 -6.23
N SER A 64 12.55 -35.37 -7.50
CA SER A 64 12.63 -34.28 -8.48
C SER A 64 11.72 -33.11 -8.11
N GLU A 65 10.49 -33.36 -7.66
CA GLU A 65 9.55 -32.32 -7.21
C GLU A 65 10.08 -31.57 -5.98
N LEU A 66 10.66 -32.29 -5.02
CA LEU A 66 11.26 -31.69 -3.82
C LEU A 66 12.45 -30.81 -4.17
N THR A 67 13.31 -31.23 -5.11
CA THR A 67 14.43 -30.38 -5.56
C THR A 67 13.93 -29.10 -6.23
N LEU A 68 12.88 -29.18 -7.05
CA LEU A 68 12.29 -28.03 -7.70
C LEU A 68 11.63 -27.08 -6.68
N ALA A 69 10.89 -27.62 -5.72
CA ALA A 69 10.26 -26.83 -4.65
C ALA A 69 11.30 -26.11 -3.78
N LEU A 70 12.43 -26.77 -3.50
CA LEU A 70 13.52 -26.21 -2.72
C LEU A 70 14.21 -25.05 -3.45
N GLU A 71 14.46 -25.19 -4.76
CA GLU A 71 15.00 -24.09 -5.57
C GLU A 71 14.01 -22.92 -5.69
N SER A 72 12.72 -23.20 -5.90
CA SER A 72 11.67 -22.16 -5.88
C SER A 72 11.61 -21.43 -4.54
N ALA A 73 11.72 -22.15 -3.41
CA ALA A 73 11.71 -21.55 -2.08
C ALA A 73 12.94 -20.67 -1.83
N LYS A 74 14.12 -21.07 -2.32
CA LYS A 74 15.33 -20.23 -2.27
C LYS A 74 15.16 -18.95 -3.08
N ALA A 75 14.59 -19.03 -4.28
CA ALA A 75 14.32 -17.87 -5.12
C ALA A 75 13.34 -16.90 -4.43
N ALA A 76 12.23 -17.40 -3.91
CA ALA A 76 11.26 -16.60 -3.16
C ALA A 76 11.88 -15.93 -1.92
N LYS A 77 12.75 -16.65 -1.21
CA LYS A 77 13.50 -16.09 -0.08
C LYS A 77 14.44 -14.96 -0.52
N ALA A 78 15.16 -15.12 -1.62
CA ALA A 78 16.06 -14.09 -2.14
C ALA A 78 15.28 -12.81 -2.54
N GLU A 79 14.12 -12.97 -3.16
CA GLU A 79 13.23 -11.86 -3.51
C GLU A 79 12.69 -11.14 -2.27
N ALA A 80 12.24 -11.89 -1.25
CA ALA A 80 11.80 -11.31 0.02
C ALA A 80 12.93 -10.55 0.75
N GLN A 81 14.15 -11.08 0.71
CA GLN A 81 15.32 -10.40 1.29
C GLN A 81 15.65 -9.10 0.55
N LYS A 82 15.55 -9.09 -0.78
CA LYS A 82 15.71 -7.88 -1.58
C LYS A 82 14.66 -6.82 -1.22
N ALA A 83 13.39 -7.20 -1.13
CA ALA A 83 12.31 -6.29 -0.73
C ALA A 83 12.53 -5.70 0.67
N LEU A 84 13.03 -6.50 1.62
CA LEU A 84 13.41 -6.03 2.96
C LEU A 84 14.53 -4.98 2.92
N GLN A 85 15.55 -5.18 2.08
CA GLN A 85 16.63 -4.20 1.90
C GLN A 85 16.12 -2.88 1.30
N GLU A 86 15.22 -2.95 0.32
CA GLU A 86 14.57 -1.77 -0.26
C GLU A 86 13.77 -0.99 0.79
N ILE A 87 12.99 -1.69 1.64
CA ILE A 87 12.26 -1.07 2.75
C ILE A 87 13.21 -0.41 3.75
N GLU A 88 14.31 -1.07 4.12
CA GLU A 88 15.30 -0.51 5.02
C GLU A 88 16.02 0.71 4.43
N ALA A 89 16.30 0.68 3.11
CA ALA A 89 16.86 1.82 2.39
C ALA A 89 15.89 3.02 2.37
N ILE A 90 14.60 2.80 2.11
CA ILE A 90 13.56 3.84 2.20
C ILE A 90 13.58 4.47 3.60
N LYS A 91 13.65 3.65 4.65
CA LYS A 91 13.74 4.13 6.04
C LYS A 91 14.98 5.00 6.29
N LYS A 92 16.13 4.67 5.69
CA LYS A 92 17.39 5.41 5.83
C LYS A 92 17.47 6.70 5.02
N ILE A 93 16.75 6.80 3.89
CA ILE A 93 16.73 7.98 3.01
C ILE A 93 15.74 9.03 3.51
N ALA A 94 14.76 8.61 4.32
CA ALA A 94 13.72 9.46 4.86
C ALA A 94 13.84 9.72 6.39
N PRO A 95 15.03 9.97 6.98
CA PRO A 95 15.13 10.30 8.39
C PRO A 95 14.46 11.66 8.60
N GLY A 96 13.24 11.64 9.12
CA GLY A 96 12.43 12.83 9.34
C GLY A 96 11.22 13.00 8.41
N ALA A 97 11.10 12.27 7.30
CA ALA A 97 9.94 12.42 6.41
C ALA A 97 8.61 12.05 7.10
N PHE A 98 8.70 11.24 8.16
CA PHE A 98 7.57 10.82 8.99
C PHE A 98 7.56 11.50 10.37
N ALA A 99 8.48 12.44 10.66
CA ALA A 99 8.58 13.05 11.99
C ALA A 99 7.32 13.85 12.35
N ASP A 100 6.75 14.55 11.37
CA ASP A 100 5.54 15.36 11.55
C ASP A 100 4.25 14.59 11.26
N LEU A 101 4.36 13.34 10.79
CA LEU A 101 3.20 12.52 10.43
C LEU A 101 2.27 12.29 11.65
N PRO A 102 2.74 11.96 12.86
CA PRO A 102 1.86 11.79 14.02
C PRO A 102 1.04 13.05 14.37
N HIS A 103 1.65 14.24 14.24
CA HIS A 103 0.97 15.51 14.45
C HIS A 103 -0.08 15.76 13.35
N SER A 104 0.31 15.56 12.09
CA SER A 104 -0.60 15.73 10.94
C SER A 104 -1.81 14.79 11.00
N VAL A 105 -1.60 13.53 11.43
CA VAL A 105 -2.67 12.54 11.66
C VAL A 105 -3.60 13.01 12.76
N SER A 106 -3.05 13.54 13.86
CA SER A 106 -3.83 14.05 15.00
C SER A 106 -4.68 15.26 14.59
N ASP A 107 -4.11 16.19 13.83
CA ASP A 107 -4.81 17.36 13.30
C ASP A 107 -5.92 16.95 12.32
N ALA A 108 -5.64 16.01 11.41
CA ALA A 108 -6.65 15.48 10.50
C ALA A 108 -7.79 14.80 11.26
N ALA A 109 -7.48 13.98 12.27
CA ALA A 109 -8.48 13.33 13.11
C ALA A 109 -9.33 14.35 13.89
N ALA A 110 -8.73 15.45 14.38
CA ALA A 110 -9.47 16.52 15.05
C ALA A 110 -10.39 17.27 14.08
N PHE A 111 -9.89 17.60 12.88
CA PHE A 111 -10.64 18.29 11.83
C PHE A 111 -11.88 17.50 11.41
N TYR A 112 -11.71 16.24 11.01
CA TYR A 112 -12.82 15.40 10.53
C TYR A 112 -13.79 14.96 11.63
N ARG A 113 -13.37 14.99 12.90
CA ARG A 113 -14.28 14.76 14.04
C ARG A 113 -15.33 15.87 14.15
N ALA A 114 -14.93 17.12 13.91
CA ALA A 114 -15.79 18.30 13.99
C ALA A 114 -16.73 18.46 12.79
N GLU A 115 -16.48 17.76 11.68
CA GLU A 115 -17.32 17.80 10.48
C GLU A 115 -18.66 17.07 10.70
N GLU A 116 -19.78 17.71 10.33
CA GLU A 116 -21.12 17.13 10.40
C GLU A 116 -21.34 16.07 9.31
N GLY A 117 -21.87 14.90 9.67
CA GLY A 117 -22.08 13.76 8.77
C GLY A 117 -21.12 12.59 9.00
N ARG A 118 -21.32 11.51 8.25
CA ARG A 118 -20.40 10.35 8.18
C ARG A 118 -19.65 10.42 6.86
N SER A 119 -18.42 10.93 6.89
CA SER A 119 -17.46 10.80 5.78
C SER A 119 -16.57 9.57 5.98
N THR A 120 -16.10 8.99 4.87
CA THR A 120 -15.14 7.87 4.89
C THR A 120 -13.83 8.27 5.58
N GLU A 121 -13.45 9.53 5.43
CA GLU A 121 -12.30 10.18 6.02
C GLU A 121 -12.44 10.25 7.54
N LYS A 122 -13.62 10.62 8.05
CA LYS A 122 -13.89 10.65 9.49
C LYS A 122 -13.72 9.27 10.13
N VAL A 123 -14.20 8.22 9.48
CA VAL A 123 -14.01 6.83 9.95
C VAL A 123 -12.53 6.44 9.87
N PHE A 124 -11.87 6.74 8.76
CA PHE A 124 -10.45 6.45 8.55
C PHE A 124 -9.53 7.13 9.57
N TRP A 125 -9.69 8.44 9.83
CA TRP A 125 -8.80 9.15 10.76
C TRP A 125 -9.09 8.80 12.23
N SER A 126 -10.33 8.42 12.57
CA SER A 126 -10.70 8.01 13.93
C SER A 126 -9.97 6.74 14.40
N GLN A 127 -9.52 5.88 13.47
CA GLN A 127 -8.84 4.64 13.81
C GLN A 127 -7.39 4.84 14.32
N TYR A 128 -6.85 6.06 14.20
CA TYR A 128 -5.48 6.40 14.60
C TYR A 128 -5.43 7.34 15.82
N VAL A 129 -6.59 7.65 16.42
CA VAL A 129 -6.70 8.40 17.67
C VAL A 129 -6.27 7.44 18.79
N GLU A 130 -5.14 7.74 19.45
CA GLU A 130 -4.58 6.97 20.60
C GLU A 130 -3.78 5.69 20.30
N ALA A 131 -2.89 5.69 19.30
CA ALA A 131 -1.84 4.68 19.27
C ALA A 131 -0.64 5.11 20.12
N GLY A 132 -0.59 4.69 21.39
CA GLY A 132 0.61 4.82 22.25
C GLY A 132 1.80 3.95 21.80
N HIS A 133 1.69 3.29 20.65
CA HIS A 133 2.69 2.41 20.07
C HIS A 133 3.13 2.91 18.68
N PRO A 134 4.40 2.66 18.28
CA PRO A 134 4.86 2.98 16.93
C PRO A 134 3.98 2.28 15.88
N VAL A 135 3.33 3.07 15.04
CA VAL A 135 2.47 2.57 13.96
C VAL A 135 3.33 1.81 12.94
N PRO A 136 2.91 0.63 12.46
CA PRO A 136 3.63 -0.11 11.43
C PRO A 136 3.85 0.73 10.17
N LEU A 137 4.98 0.55 9.48
CA LEU A 137 5.32 1.32 8.27
C LEU A 137 4.22 1.26 7.20
N SER A 138 3.55 0.11 7.05
CA SER A 138 2.42 -0.02 6.12
C SER A 138 1.28 0.94 6.41
N ASP A 139 0.98 1.17 7.70
CA ASP A 139 -0.08 2.08 8.11
C ASP A 139 0.38 3.53 8.06
N GLN A 140 1.66 3.81 8.32
CA GLN A 140 2.26 5.13 8.06
C GLN A 140 2.17 5.52 6.58
N LEU A 141 2.40 4.57 5.66
CA LEU A 141 2.25 4.80 4.23
C LEU A 141 0.79 5.07 3.84
N LYS A 142 -0.18 4.33 4.41
CA LYS A 142 -1.62 4.61 4.20
C LYS A 142 -1.99 6.01 4.68
N GLN A 143 -1.53 6.41 5.86
CA GLN A 143 -1.75 7.76 6.40
C GLN A 143 -1.19 8.84 5.47
N LEU A 144 0.02 8.64 4.93
CA LEU A 144 0.65 9.58 4.02
C LEU A 144 -0.12 9.71 2.70
N VAL A 145 -0.58 8.60 2.13
CA VAL A 145 -1.37 8.58 0.90
C VAL A 145 -2.70 9.32 1.07
N GLU A 146 -3.42 9.06 2.17
CA GLU A 146 -4.68 9.78 2.44
C GLU A 146 -4.44 11.27 2.72
N LEU A 147 -3.38 11.63 3.44
CA LEU A 147 -3.01 13.03 3.65
C LEU A 147 -2.70 13.74 2.32
N HIS A 148 -1.96 13.08 1.43
CA HIS A 148 -1.64 13.60 0.10
C HIS A 148 -2.91 13.85 -0.73
N LYS A 149 -3.86 12.90 -0.71
CA LYS A 149 -5.14 13.02 -1.40
C LYS A 149 -5.97 14.20 -0.88
N VAL A 150 -6.07 14.36 0.44
CA VAL A 150 -6.78 15.50 1.06
C VAL A 150 -6.11 16.83 0.68
N ALA A 151 -4.78 16.89 0.75
CA ALA A 151 -4.01 18.08 0.38
C ALA A 151 -4.23 18.44 -1.10
N GLU A 152 -4.22 17.45 -2.00
CA GLU A 152 -4.49 17.65 -3.42
C GLU A 152 -5.87 18.28 -3.66
N GLN A 153 -6.92 17.74 -3.01
CA GLN A 153 -8.27 18.29 -3.15
C GLN A 153 -8.39 19.71 -2.60
N ALA A 154 -7.76 19.98 -1.45
CA ALA A 154 -7.73 21.33 -0.88
C ALA A 154 -7.05 22.33 -1.83
N MET A 155 -5.91 21.95 -2.44
CA MET A 155 -5.23 22.78 -3.43
C MET A 155 -6.07 22.99 -4.69
N LYS A 156 -6.73 21.95 -5.19
CA LYS A 156 -7.66 22.08 -6.33
C LYS A 156 -8.78 23.08 -6.02
N GLY A 157 -9.40 22.95 -4.85
CA GLY A 157 -10.45 23.88 -4.40
C GLY A 157 -9.95 25.32 -4.27
N LEU A 158 -8.71 25.52 -3.81
CA LEU A 158 -8.09 26.84 -3.76
C LEU A 158 -7.84 27.41 -5.16
N ILE A 159 -7.28 26.62 -6.08
CA ILE A 159 -6.99 27.04 -7.45
C ILE A 159 -8.27 27.44 -8.19
N VAL A 160 -9.36 26.66 -8.06
CA VAL A 160 -10.64 27.01 -8.68
C VAL A 160 -11.17 28.37 -8.18
N ARG A 161 -10.99 28.69 -6.89
CA ARG A 161 -11.42 29.97 -6.32
C ARG A 161 -10.57 31.14 -6.80
N LEU A 162 -9.26 30.94 -6.94
CA LEU A 162 -8.33 31.99 -7.34
C LEU A 162 -8.29 32.21 -8.87
N TRP A 163 -8.45 31.14 -9.66
CA TRP A 163 -8.41 31.17 -11.13
C TRP A 163 -9.56 30.38 -11.76
N PRO A 164 -10.82 30.83 -11.64
CA PRO A 164 -12.00 30.08 -12.10
C PRO A 164 -12.07 29.88 -13.62
N LYS A 165 -11.28 30.64 -14.39
CA LYS A 165 -11.26 30.61 -15.87
C LYS A 165 -10.04 29.89 -16.44
N GLU A 166 -9.09 29.46 -15.61
CA GLU A 166 -7.90 28.75 -16.07
C GLU A 166 -8.07 27.23 -15.99
N ALA A 167 -7.41 26.52 -16.91
CA ALA A 167 -7.40 25.06 -16.91
C ALA A 167 -6.72 24.52 -15.64
N MET A 168 -7.31 23.51 -15.01
CA MET A 168 -6.75 22.87 -13.83
C MET A 168 -5.42 22.16 -14.15
N PRO A 169 -4.39 22.26 -13.29
CA PRO A 169 -3.17 21.51 -13.47
C PRO A 169 -3.45 20.00 -13.43
N GLY A 170 -2.86 19.25 -14.36
CA GLY A 170 -3.06 17.81 -14.48
C GLY A 170 -2.23 16.95 -13.52
N SER A 171 -1.38 17.54 -12.68
CA SER A 171 -0.51 16.83 -11.74
C SER A 171 -0.42 17.55 -10.39
N TYR A 172 -0.12 16.79 -9.32
CA TYR A 172 0.08 17.36 -7.99
C TYR A 172 1.17 18.42 -7.96
N PHE A 173 2.32 18.14 -8.59
CA PHE A 173 3.39 19.13 -8.71
C PHE A 173 2.93 20.39 -9.46
N GLY A 174 2.09 20.24 -10.48
CA GLY A 174 1.47 21.38 -11.18
C GLY A 174 0.59 22.22 -10.26
N LEU A 175 -0.15 21.60 -9.33
CA LEU A 175 -0.94 22.32 -8.31
C LEU A 175 -0.01 23.14 -7.40
N VAL A 176 1.03 22.50 -6.85
CA VAL A 176 2.02 23.17 -5.99
C VAL A 176 2.70 24.30 -6.75
N ARG A 177 3.12 24.06 -7.98
CA ARG A 177 3.82 25.03 -8.80
C ARG A 177 2.96 26.25 -9.11
N ARG A 178 1.68 26.07 -9.48
CA ARG A 178 0.75 27.18 -9.69
C ARG A 178 0.58 28.04 -8.44
N LEU A 179 0.52 27.43 -7.26
CA LEU A 179 0.43 28.19 -6.00
C LEU A 179 1.71 28.99 -5.71
N VAL A 180 2.88 28.40 -5.93
CA VAL A 180 4.17 29.09 -5.75
C VAL A 180 4.34 30.23 -6.74
N ASP A 181 4.01 30.00 -8.01
CA ASP A 181 4.12 31.01 -9.07
C ASP A 181 3.11 32.17 -8.89
N ALA A 182 2.05 31.95 -8.11
CA ALA A 182 1.10 32.99 -7.75
C ALA A 182 1.61 33.95 -6.66
N CYS A 183 2.60 33.58 -5.85
CA CYS A 183 3.08 34.42 -4.75
C CYS A 183 3.53 35.82 -5.20
N PRO A 184 4.34 35.97 -6.27
CA PRO A 184 4.66 37.30 -6.81
C PRO A 184 3.43 38.05 -7.32
N TRP A 185 2.46 37.35 -7.91
CA TRP A 185 1.23 37.97 -8.41
C TRP A 185 0.35 38.51 -7.27
N ILE A 186 0.31 37.83 -6.12
CA ILE A 186 -0.38 38.32 -4.92
C ILE A 186 0.27 39.62 -4.42
N GLU A 187 1.60 39.72 -4.45
CA GLU A 187 2.29 40.96 -4.09
C GLU A 187 1.99 42.09 -5.08
N VAL A 188 1.87 41.79 -6.38
CA VAL A 188 1.39 42.77 -7.38
C VAL A 188 -0.03 43.23 -7.05
N ILE A 189 -0.93 42.32 -6.68
CA ILE A 189 -2.30 42.67 -6.26
C ILE A 189 -2.29 43.56 -5.02
N LYS A 190 -1.46 43.26 -4.01
CA LYS A 190 -1.36 44.11 -2.80
C LYS A 190 -0.90 45.53 -3.16
N HIS A 191 0.12 45.66 -4.00
CA HIS A 191 0.60 46.98 -4.44
C HIS A 191 -0.47 47.73 -5.24
N SER A 192 -1.15 47.03 -6.14
CA SER A 192 -2.27 47.55 -6.91
C SER A 192 -3.39 48.12 -6.04
N VAL A 193 -3.87 47.32 -5.07
CA VAL A 193 -4.91 47.74 -4.13
C VAL A 193 -4.45 48.93 -3.29
N TYR A 194 -3.18 48.95 -2.87
CA TYR A 194 -2.61 50.08 -2.14
C TYR A 194 -2.60 51.36 -2.98
N ILE A 195 -2.15 51.27 -4.25
CA ILE A 195 -2.09 52.41 -5.17
C ILE A 195 -3.50 52.95 -5.44
N GLU A 196 -4.47 52.08 -5.74
CA GLU A 196 -5.85 52.52 -6.00
C GLU A 196 -6.50 53.12 -4.73
N GLY A 197 -6.22 52.54 -3.56
CA GLY A 197 -6.64 53.10 -2.27
C GLY A 197 -6.08 54.51 -2.04
N ALA A 198 -4.77 54.69 -2.26
CA ALA A 198 -4.11 55.98 -2.16
C ALA A 198 -4.67 56.99 -3.18
N ARG A 199 -4.88 56.58 -4.43
CA ARG A 199 -5.47 57.42 -5.49
C ARG A 199 -6.84 57.95 -5.07
N ARG A 200 -7.71 57.09 -4.55
CA ARG A 200 -9.06 57.49 -4.09
C ARG A 200 -9.00 58.41 -2.88
N ALA A 201 -8.14 58.12 -1.90
CA ALA A 201 -7.98 58.95 -0.72
C ALA A 201 -7.51 60.36 -1.09
N LEU A 202 -6.49 60.47 -1.95
CA LEU A 202 -5.97 61.75 -2.45
C LEU A 202 -7.01 62.49 -3.29
N ALA A 203 -7.78 61.79 -4.14
CA ALA A 203 -8.87 62.41 -4.89
C ALA A 203 -9.95 62.99 -3.96
N ARG A 204 -10.38 62.25 -2.92
CA ARG A 204 -11.34 62.75 -1.92
C ARG A 204 -10.78 63.95 -1.15
N ALA A 205 -9.50 63.93 -0.77
CA ALA A 205 -8.86 65.08 -0.15
C ALA A 205 -8.81 66.31 -1.08
N LYS A 206 -8.50 66.09 -2.37
CA LYS A 206 -8.43 67.14 -3.40
C LYS A 206 -9.79 67.84 -3.62
N VAL A 207 -10.91 67.13 -3.49
CA VAL A 207 -12.27 67.73 -3.54
C VAL A 207 -12.47 68.80 -2.46
N HIS A 208 -11.94 68.56 -1.26
CA HIS A 208 -12.07 69.50 -0.13
C HIS A 208 -10.93 70.55 -0.10
N TRP A 209 -9.74 70.20 -0.61
CA TRP A 209 -8.58 71.10 -0.73
C TRP A 209 -8.14 71.25 -2.20
N GLY A 210 -8.89 72.04 -2.99
CA GLY A 210 -8.66 72.15 -4.44
C GLY A 210 -7.23 72.54 -4.87
N LYS A 211 -6.51 73.32 -4.04
CA LYS A 211 -5.12 73.74 -4.30
C LYS A 211 -4.05 72.73 -3.82
N MET A 212 -4.46 71.61 -3.22
CA MET A 212 -3.55 70.59 -2.69
C MET A 212 -2.73 69.92 -3.80
N ASP A 213 -1.41 69.97 -3.71
CA ASP A 213 -0.53 69.18 -4.56
C ASP A 213 -0.33 67.80 -3.91
N ALA A 214 -0.77 66.73 -4.59
CA ALA A 214 -0.79 65.39 -4.03
C ALA A 214 0.61 64.78 -3.90
N GLU A 215 1.54 65.13 -4.80
CA GLU A 215 2.92 64.65 -4.75
C GLU A 215 3.63 65.32 -3.58
N LYS A 216 3.57 66.66 -3.51
CA LYS A 216 4.16 67.43 -2.41
C LYS A 216 3.59 67.07 -1.05
N LEU A 217 2.30 66.75 -0.95
CA LEU A 217 1.69 66.33 0.30
C LEU A 217 2.35 65.06 0.88
N VAL A 218 2.83 64.17 0.01
CA VAL A 218 3.45 62.89 0.40
C VAL A 218 4.97 63.04 0.57
N THR A 219 5.61 63.89 -0.23
CA THR A 219 7.08 64.03 -0.25
C THR A 219 7.61 65.10 0.69
N ASP A 220 6.84 66.16 0.95
CA ASP A 220 7.33 67.31 1.72
C ASP A 220 7.17 67.08 3.23
N ALA A 221 8.06 67.69 4.01
CA ALA A 221 7.94 67.69 5.46
C ALA A 221 6.64 68.39 5.90
N PRO A 222 6.06 67.99 7.06
CA PRO A 222 4.91 68.67 7.62
C PRO A 222 5.14 70.18 7.73
N PRO A 223 4.09 71.01 7.56
CA PRO A 223 4.23 72.46 7.66
C PRO A 223 4.87 72.86 9.00
N PRO A 224 5.70 73.93 9.04
CA PRO A 224 6.36 74.40 10.25
C PRO A 224 5.38 74.55 11.41
N GLY A 225 5.71 73.98 12.57
CA GLY A 225 4.86 74.01 13.76
C GLY A 225 3.73 72.97 13.79
N LYS A 226 3.70 72.04 12.82
CA LYS A 226 2.78 70.88 12.80
C LYS A 226 3.51 69.53 12.77
N GLU A 227 4.80 69.49 13.11
CA GLU A 227 5.60 68.26 13.10
C GLU A 227 5.04 67.15 14.00
N TYR A 228 4.27 67.49 15.03
CA TYR A 228 3.61 66.53 15.93
C TYR A 228 2.40 65.82 15.30
N ARG A 229 1.86 66.31 14.17
CA ARG A 229 0.72 65.69 13.50
C ARG A 229 1.21 64.57 12.61
N LYS A 230 1.23 63.35 13.15
CA LYS A 230 1.57 62.14 12.41
C LYS A 230 0.32 61.41 11.92
N PRO A 231 0.34 60.76 10.73
CA PRO A 231 -0.80 60.01 10.20
C PRO A 231 -1.38 58.99 11.20
N GLU A 232 -0.53 58.36 12.01
CA GLU A 232 -0.90 57.34 13.00
C GLU A 232 -1.94 57.83 14.01
N MET A 233 -1.93 59.12 14.33
CA MET A 233 -2.85 59.75 15.28
C MET A 233 -4.31 59.78 14.76
N TYR A 234 -4.49 59.60 13.45
CA TYR A 234 -5.79 59.69 12.79
C TYR A 234 -6.33 58.33 12.33
N TYR A 235 -5.54 57.25 12.39
CA TYR A 235 -5.92 55.94 11.86
C TYR A 235 -7.22 55.40 12.49
N GLU A 236 -7.36 55.49 13.82
CA GLU A 236 -8.57 55.01 14.50
C GLU A 236 -9.82 55.78 14.07
N GLY A 237 -9.70 57.10 13.90
CA GLY A 237 -10.80 57.96 13.44
C GLY A 237 -11.19 57.70 11.98
N ILE A 238 -10.22 57.33 11.14
CA ILE A 238 -10.42 57.08 9.71
C ILE A 238 -10.89 55.64 9.44
N LEU A 239 -10.60 54.68 10.34
CA LEU A 239 -10.89 53.27 10.15
C LEU A 239 -12.37 52.98 9.88
N LYS A 240 -13.28 53.68 10.58
CA LYS A 240 -14.72 53.56 10.35
C LYS A 240 -15.11 53.99 8.93
N GLY A 241 -14.54 55.09 8.44
CA GLY A 241 -14.76 55.57 7.07
C GLY A 241 -14.16 54.62 6.02
N ALA A 242 -12.95 54.09 6.27
CA ALA A 242 -12.30 53.12 5.39
C ALA A 242 -13.14 51.84 5.20
N ARG A 243 -13.77 51.33 6.27
CA ARG A 243 -14.66 50.15 6.20
C ARG A 243 -15.91 50.40 5.36
N LEU A 244 -16.44 51.63 5.33
CA LEU A 244 -17.58 51.98 4.47
C LEU A 244 -17.17 51.98 3.00
N ILE A 245 -15.98 52.52 2.69
CA ILE A 245 -15.43 52.52 1.32
C ILE A 245 -15.13 51.10 0.84
N ALA A 246 -14.76 50.17 1.73
CA ALA A 246 -14.55 48.77 1.37
C ALA A 246 -15.78 48.12 0.69
N GLY A 247 -16.99 48.57 1.03
CA GLY A 247 -18.23 48.11 0.38
C GLY A 247 -18.44 48.64 -1.05
N GLU A 248 -17.71 49.68 -1.46
CA GLU A 248 -17.78 50.31 -2.80
C GLU A 248 -16.81 49.68 -3.81
N PHE A 249 -15.98 48.71 -3.41
CA PHE A 249 -15.00 48.08 -4.31
C PHE A 249 -15.65 47.06 -5.25
N SER A 250 -15.46 47.28 -6.56
CA SER A 250 -15.62 46.22 -7.57
C SER A 250 -14.45 45.24 -7.43
N LYS A 251 -14.75 43.94 -7.39
CA LYS A 251 -13.78 42.86 -7.16
C LYS A 251 -13.02 42.46 -8.44
N ASP A 252 -13.29 43.12 -9.56
CA ASP A 252 -12.93 42.62 -10.89
C ASP A 252 -11.76 43.37 -11.56
N VAL A 253 -11.10 44.31 -10.88
CA VAL A 253 -10.05 45.17 -11.47
C VAL A 253 -8.77 45.13 -10.65
N ILE A 254 -7.66 44.76 -11.30
CA ILE A 254 -6.29 44.88 -10.80
C ILE A 254 -5.64 46.06 -11.55
N PHE A 255 -5.20 47.07 -10.80
CA PHE A 255 -4.52 48.31 -11.23
C PHE A 255 -3.01 48.21 -11.30
#